data_AF-A0A534NJH7-F1
#
_entry.id   AF-A0A534NJH7-F1
#
_cell.length_a   1.000
_cell.length_b   1.000
_cell.length_c   1.000
_cell.angle_alpha   90.00
_cell.angle_beta   90.00
_cell.angle_gamma   90.00
#
_symmetry.space_group_name_H-M   'P 1'
#
loop_
_entity.id
_entity.type
_entity.pdbx_description
1 polymer ?
#
loop_
_entity_poly.entity_id
_entity_poly.type
_entity_poly.pdbx_seq_one_letter_code
_entity_poly.pdbx_strand_id
1 'polypeptide(L)'
;MANHLQIRWLVPLQSEAIARALSGARNLVVVENNYSGQFARYLRSETGIAADAHIRKYDGEPFMPHHVVSGVEKILAGKTTRYVPVHEIRV
;
A
#
# COMPACT_ATOMS: atom_id res chain seq x y z
N MET A 1 -7.24 -14.12 5.80
CA MET A 1 -6.03 -13.77 6.59
C MET A 1 -5.22 -12.75 5.80
N ALA A 2 -4.61 -11.79 6.48
CA ALA A 2 -3.75 -10.77 5.88
C ALA A 2 -2.53 -10.56 6.77
N ASN A 3 -1.38 -10.29 6.15
CA ASN A 3 -0.15 -9.93 6.84
C ASN A 3 0.09 -8.43 6.65
N HIS A 4 0.72 -7.78 7.62
CA HIS A 4 1.09 -6.36 7.54
C HIS A 4 2.60 -6.22 7.72
N LEU A 5 3.28 -5.64 6.73
CA LEU A 5 4.69 -5.33 6.77
C LEU A 5 4.89 -3.81 6.80
N GLN A 6 5.29 -3.29 7.95
CA GLN A 6 5.64 -1.87 8.09
C GLN A 6 7.13 -1.67 7.83
N ILE A 7 7.47 -0.80 6.87
CA ILE A 7 8.86 -0.40 6.64
C ILE A 7 9.22 0.72 7.60
N ARG A 8 10.18 0.45 8.50
CA ARG A 8 10.64 1.41 9.52
C ARG A 8 11.80 2.29 9.06
N TRP A 9 12.71 1.74 8.27
CA TRP A 9 13.91 2.43 7.79
C TRP A 9 13.89 2.43 6.26
N LEU A 10 13.88 3.62 5.66
CA LEU A 10 13.91 3.77 4.21
C LEU A 10 15.33 3.65 3.66
N VAL A 11 16.33 4.21 4.35
CA VAL A 11 17.72 4.23 3.90
C VAL A 11 18.65 3.81 5.04
N PRO A 12 19.43 2.72 4.90
CA PRO A 12 19.39 1.77 3.78
C PRO A 12 18.13 0.89 3.82
N LEU A 13 17.50 0.66 2.65
CA LEU A 13 16.37 -0.24 2.56
C LEU A 13 16.83 -1.68 2.79
N GLN A 14 16.09 -2.41 3.63
CA GLN A 14 16.40 -3.80 3.96
C GLN A 14 15.90 -4.77 2.86
N SER A 15 16.38 -4.58 1.63
CA SER A 15 15.85 -5.20 0.41
C SER A 15 15.71 -6.72 0.49
N GLU A 16 16.72 -7.43 0.98
CA GLU A 16 16.66 -8.88 1.10
C GLU A 16 15.62 -9.37 2.12
N ALA A 17 15.53 -8.69 3.27
CA ALA A 17 14.58 -9.06 4.31
C ALA A 17 13.14 -8.82 3.82
N ILE A 18 12.92 -7.71 3.12
CA ILE A 18 11.64 -7.39 2.49
C ILE A 18 11.28 -8.43 1.43
N ALA A 19 12.21 -8.77 0.53
CA ALA A 19 11.98 -9.76 -0.51
C ALA A 19 11.61 -11.14 0.06
N ARG A 20 12.32 -11.58 1.12
CA ARG A 20 11.97 -12.82 1.84
C ARG A 20 10.57 -12.76 2.45
N ALA A 21 10.24 -11.66 3.14
CA ALA A 21 8.93 -11.48 3.77
C ALA A 21 7.77 -11.46 2.75
N LEU A 22 8.02 -10.96 1.53
CA LEU A 22 7.01 -10.83 0.48
C LEU A 22 6.95 -12.02 -0.48
N SER A 23 7.93 -12.94 -0.47
CA SER A 23 8.07 -14.04 -1.45
C SER A 23 6.82 -14.94 -1.62
N GLY A 24 6.02 -15.12 -0.56
CA GLY A 24 4.79 -15.91 -0.59
C GLY A 24 3.50 -15.10 -0.71
N ALA A 25 3.60 -13.77 -0.87
CA ALA A 25 2.42 -12.91 -0.96
C ALA A 25 1.72 -13.12 -2.30
N ARG A 26 0.43 -13.48 -2.26
CA ARG A 26 -0.41 -13.64 -3.45
C ARG A 26 -0.98 -12.33 -3.98
N ASN A 27 -1.21 -11.38 -3.07
CA ASN A 27 -1.72 -10.05 -3.36
C ASN A 27 -0.94 -9.05 -2.49
N LEU A 28 -0.07 -8.28 -3.12
CA LEU A 28 0.73 -7.23 -2.49
C LEU A 28 0.05 -5.88 -2.72
N VAL A 29 -0.48 -5.29 -1.64
CA VAL A 29 -1.11 -3.97 -1.66
C VAL A 29 -0.23 -2.98 -0.89
N VAL A 30 0.17 -1.90 -1.55
CA VAL A 30 0.88 -0.79 -0.88
C VAL A 30 -0.13 0.26 -0.44
N VAL A 31 -0.10 0.61 0.85
CA VAL A 31 -0.90 1.67 1.45
C VAL A 31 0.01 2.85 1.78
N GLU A 32 -0.25 4.03 1.19
CA GLU A 32 0.61 5.20 1.37
C GLU A 32 -0.16 6.52 1.29
N ASN A 33 0.26 7.53 2.07
CA ASN A 33 -0.29 8.89 1.99
C ASN A 33 0.45 9.70 0.91
N ASN A 34 0.38 9.25 -0.34
CA ASN A 34 1.12 9.89 -1.43
C ASN A 34 0.40 9.75 -2.77
N TYR A 35 0.34 10.83 -3.55
CA TYR A 35 -0.31 10.84 -4.87
C TYR A 35 0.44 10.01 -5.91
N SER A 36 1.74 10.27 -6.10
CA SER A 36 2.55 9.64 -7.15
C SER A 36 2.98 8.21 -6.81
N GLY A 37 2.93 7.84 -5.52
CA GLY A 37 3.30 6.53 -5.01
C GLY A 37 4.80 6.36 -4.86
N GLN A 38 5.43 7.34 -4.22
CA GLN A 38 6.88 7.42 -4.09
C GLN A 38 7.47 6.19 -3.38
N PHE A 39 6.82 5.68 -2.33
CA PHE A 39 7.32 4.50 -1.63
C PHE A 39 7.22 3.26 -2.51
N ALA A 40 6.09 3.06 -3.20
CA ALA A 40 5.96 1.93 -4.14
C ALA A 40 7.03 1.97 -5.25
N ARG A 41 7.33 3.16 -5.78
CA ARG A 41 8.39 3.33 -6.79
C ARG A 41 9.78 3.03 -6.22
N TYR A 42 10.06 3.49 -5.00
CA TYR A 42 11.32 3.25 -4.32
C TYR A 42 11.52 1.77 -3.98
N LEU A 43 10.49 1.11 -3.44
CA LEU A 43 10.51 -0.33 -3.20
C LEU A 43 10.86 -1.09 -4.48
N ARG A 44 10.22 -0.74 -5.60
CA ARG A 44 10.50 -1.37 -6.89
C ARG A 44 11.92 -1.10 -7.39
N SER A 45 12.47 0.11 -7.20
CA SER A 45 13.85 0.40 -7.64
C SER A 45 14.89 -0.38 -6.84
N GLU A 46 14.67 -0.56 -5.54
CA GLU A 46 15.62 -1.22 -4.64
C GLU A 46 15.50 -2.76 -4.64
N THR A 47 14.33 -3.30 -4.99
CA THR A 47 14.04 -4.75 -4.85
C THR A 47 13.56 -5.42 -6.13
N GLY A 48 13.18 -4.65 -7.15
CA GLY A 48 12.49 -5.16 -8.34
C GLY A 48 11.01 -5.51 -8.12
N ILE A 49 10.53 -5.52 -6.87
CA ILE A 49 9.17 -5.94 -6.52
C ILE A 49 8.16 -4.85 -6.91
N ALA A 50 7.20 -5.21 -7.76
CA ALA A 50 6.04 -4.39 -8.06
C ALA A 50 4.85 -4.83 -7.21
N ALA A 51 4.13 -3.87 -6.62
CA ALA A 51 2.88 -4.15 -5.94
C ALA A 51 1.76 -4.42 -6.95
N ASP A 52 0.83 -5.32 -6.59
CA ASP A 52 -0.32 -5.66 -7.42
C ASP A 52 -1.38 -4.56 -7.41
N ALA A 53 -1.51 -3.86 -6.27
CA ALA A 53 -2.45 -2.77 -6.12
C ALA A 53 -2.00 -1.70 -5.11
N HIS A 54 -2.70 -0.56 -5.13
CA HIS A 54 -2.37 0.60 -4.33
C HIS A 54 -3.59 1.18 -3.64
N ILE A 55 -3.44 1.53 -2.36
CA ILE A 55 -4.37 2.37 -1.62
C ILE A 55 -3.63 3.67 -1.30
N ARG A 56 -4.10 4.78 -1.88
CA ARG A 56 -3.44 6.08 -1.77
C ARG A 56 -4.36 7.12 -1.16
N LYS A 57 -3.82 8.01 -0.34
CA LYS A 57 -4.57 9.17 0.17
C LYS A 57 -3.66 10.39 0.17
N TYR A 58 -4.22 11.55 -0.14
CA TYR A 58 -3.44 12.78 -0.38
C TYR A 58 -4.31 14.03 -0.25
N ASP A 59 -5.37 13.95 0.56
CA ASP A 59 -6.31 15.03 0.90
C ASP A 59 -5.91 15.77 2.19
N GLY A 60 -4.78 15.41 2.82
CA GLY A 60 -4.26 16.02 4.06
C GLY A 60 -4.72 15.34 5.35
N GLU A 61 -5.80 14.55 5.28
CA GLU A 61 -6.37 13.86 6.45
C GLU A 61 -5.75 12.45 6.63
N PRO A 62 -5.74 11.86 7.84
CA PRO A 62 -5.25 10.51 8.04
C PRO A 62 -6.14 9.45 7.38
N PHE A 63 -5.61 8.24 7.23
CA PHE A 63 -6.43 7.08 6.90
C PHE A 63 -7.32 6.72 8.10
N MET A 64 -8.60 6.50 7.83
CA MET A 64 -9.49 5.81 8.76
C MET A 64 -9.46 4.30 8.47
N PRO A 65 -9.66 3.43 9.48
CA PRO A 65 -9.59 1.98 9.28
C PRO A 65 -10.48 1.47 8.13
N HIS A 66 -11.71 2.00 8.01
CA HIS A 66 -12.65 1.60 6.97
C HIS A 66 -12.20 1.99 5.56
N HIS A 67 -11.35 3.01 5.40
CA HIS A 67 -10.77 3.36 4.10
C HIS A 67 -9.89 2.22 3.57
N VAL A 68 -9.06 1.64 4.44
CA VAL A 68 -8.17 0.53 4.07
C VAL A 68 -8.98 -0.72 3.77
N VAL A 69 -9.97 -1.04 4.63
CA VAL A 69 -10.86 -2.19 4.42
C VAL A 69 -11.59 -2.09 3.09
N SER A 70 -12.25 -0.95 2.83
CA SER A 70 -12.99 -0.70 1.58
C SER A 70 -12.10 -0.80 0.34
N GLY A 71 -10.85 -0.31 0.45
CA GLY A 71 -9.86 -0.43 -0.61
C GLY A 71 -9.50 -1.88 -0.90
N VAL A 72 -9.18 -2.66 0.14
CA VAL A 72 -8.84 -4.08 0.01
C VAL A 72 -10.01 -4.87 -0.59
N GLU A 73 -11.23 -4.67 -0.13
CA GLU A 73 -12.42 -5.36 -0.66
C GLU A 73 -12.62 -5.07 -2.15
N LYS A 74 -12.48 -3.82 -2.58
CA LYS A 74 -12.60 -3.44 -4.00
C LYS A 74 -11.48 -4.03 -4.86
N ILE A 75 -10.26 -4.11 -4.32
CA ILE A 75 -9.10 -4.71 -4.99
C ILE A 75 -9.29 -6.21 -5.16
N LEU A 76 -9.66 -6.92 -4.09
CA LEU A 76 -9.89 -8.37 -4.13
C LEU A 76 -11.09 -8.76 -5.01
N ALA A 77 -12.11 -7.88 -5.10
CA ALA A 77 -13.21 -8.05 -6.03
C ALA A 77 -12.86 -7.71 -7.50
N GLY A 78 -11.61 -7.35 -7.80
CA GLY A 78 -11.15 -6.99 -9.15
C GLY A 78 -11.72 -5.67 -9.69
N LYS A 79 -12.32 -4.83 -8.82
CA LYS A 79 -12.99 -3.59 -9.25
C LYS A 79 -12.00 -2.45 -9.53
N THR A 80 -10.81 -2.50 -8.93
CA THR A 80 -9.74 -1.50 -9.14
C THR A 80 -8.38 -2.04 -8.71
N THR A 81 -7.30 -1.53 -9.31
CA THR A 81 -5.92 -1.70 -8.85
C THR A 81 -5.38 -0.48 -8.10
N ARG A 82 -6.13 0.63 -8.11
CA ARG A 82 -5.79 1.86 -7.38
C ARG A 82 -7.04 2.42 -6.71
N TYR A 83 -7.04 2.41 -5.38
CA TYR A 83 -8.11 2.97 -4.58
C TYR A 83 -7.65 4.26 -3.88
N VAL A 84 -8.51 5.28 -3.93
CA VAL A 84 -8.32 6.55 -3.22
C VAL A 84 -9.59 6.82 -2.41
N PRO A 85 -9.55 6.74 -1.07
CA PRO A 85 -10.70 7.05 -0.24
C PRO A 85 -10.94 8.56 -0.20
N VAL A 86 -12.19 8.93 0.03
CA VAL A 86 -12.59 10.31 0.32
C VAL A 86 -12.84 10.42 1.82
N HIS A 87 -12.35 11.48 2.45
CA HIS A 87 -12.66 11.73 3.86
C HIS A 87 -14.12 12.22 3.99
N GLU A 88 -14.94 11.49 4.73
CA GLU A 88 -16.31 11.89 5.04
C GLU A 88 -16.30 12.94 6.14
N ILE A 89 -16.69 14.18 5.85
CA ILE A 89 -16.93 15.19 6.88
C ILE A 89 -18.26 14.84 7.54
N ARG A 90 -18.24 14.34 8.78
CA ARG A 90 -19.44 14.28 9.61
C ARG A 90 -19.72 15.69 10.14
N VAL A 91 -20.70 16.37 9.55
CA VAL A 91 -21.33 17.59 10.09
C VAL A 91 -22.54 17.17 10.90
#